data_AF-A0A847JDB3-F1
#
_entry.id   AF-A0A847JDB3-F1
#
_cell.length_a   1.000
_cell.length_b   1.000
_cell.length_c   1.000
_cell.angle_alpha   90.00
_cell.angle_beta   90.00
_cell.angle_gamma   90.00
#
_symmetry.space_group_name_H-M   'P 1'
#
loop_
_entity.id
_entity.type
_entity.pdbx_description
1 polymer ?
#
loop_
_entity_poly.entity_id
_entity_poly.type
_entity_poly.pdbx_seq_one_letter_code
_entity_poly.pdbx_strand_id
1 'polypeptide(L)'
;IPIVDEVHLVDHVPLGMLAAVEVADHGQAIAQLSNPYGIATLFKLTPQETALIIPIAKALIGLRSAVVVRTPAGDVQTRRIPAGALHLVGERQTVSVAMDGGADAIMEAVAGVQPLRDVTGEPGTNVGGMVERVRRTMSNVGGKPTFEIAIRDVLAVDCLVPQRVAGGLAQEFSMENAVGLAAMVNTDRLLMERLAEALHAELGVGVELGGVEANMAILGTLTTPGIDVPLAILDLGAGSTDAAILTEGKPVRSMHLAGAGDMVTMLIQRELDLPGYPESDVAEHIKRWPLAKVESLFHIRHEDNSVKFFKEPLDPSLFGRVALITRDGLVPIPTAHTVDRIRTVRREAKRRVFVRNAIRALTAVAPGGNIRALQFVAVVGGSGLDFEVARMLTDILAPYGIVIGTANIRGHLGPINAVATGLVLSRCGTMEGRIGHG
;
A
#
# COMPACT_ATOMS: atom_id res chain seq x y z
N ILE A 1 -37.22 -23.33 14.00
CA ILE A 1 -36.91 -22.24 14.97
C ILE A 1 -35.58 -21.65 14.52
N PRO A 2 -35.46 -20.32 14.33
CA PRO A 2 -34.18 -19.69 14.01
C PRO A 2 -33.25 -19.77 15.23
N ILE A 3 -32.02 -20.26 15.04
CA ILE A 3 -31.01 -20.40 16.09
C ILE A 3 -29.76 -19.66 15.62
N VAL A 4 -29.26 -18.75 16.45
CA VAL A 4 -27.97 -18.08 16.27
C VAL A 4 -27.00 -18.71 17.29
N ASP A 5 -25.94 -19.32 16.79
CA ASP A 5 -24.89 -19.97 17.57
C ASP A 5 -23.64 -19.10 17.69
N GLU A 6 -22.58 -19.63 18.33
CA GLU A 6 -21.26 -19.01 18.45
C GLU A 6 -21.22 -17.60 19.08
N VAL A 7 -22.24 -17.25 19.89
CA VAL A 7 -22.25 -16.00 20.67
C VAL A 7 -21.24 -16.09 21.81
N HIS A 8 -20.03 -15.55 21.59
CA HIS A 8 -18.91 -15.67 22.53
C HIS A 8 -19.23 -15.15 23.93
N LEU A 9 -19.89 -13.99 24.06
CA LEU A 9 -20.25 -13.38 25.34
C LEU A 9 -21.75 -13.54 25.62
N VAL A 10 -22.28 -14.76 25.48
CA VAL A 10 -23.72 -15.05 25.66
C VAL A 10 -24.26 -14.59 27.01
N ASP A 11 -23.45 -14.65 28.08
CA ASP A 11 -23.86 -14.23 29.43
C ASP A 11 -24.11 -12.72 29.55
N HIS A 12 -23.63 -11.93 28.58
CA HIS A 12 -23.83 -10.48 28.55
C HIS A 12 -25.08 -10.07 27.77
N VAL A 13 -25.81 -11.03 27.18
CA VAL A 13 -27.08 -10.75 26.51
C VAL A 13 -28.14 -10.39 27.55
N PRO A 14 -28.79 -9.21 27.45
CA PRO A 14 -29.75 -8.77 28.46
C PRO A 14 -31.01 -9.65 28.46
N LEU A 15 -31.35 -10.16 29.63
CA LEU A 15 -32.51 -11.02 29.84
C LEU A 15 -33.79 -10.21 30.10
N GLY A 16 -34.95 -10.79 29.77
CA GLY A 16 -36.26 -10.19 30.02
C GLY A 16 -36.61 -9.02 29.09
N MET A 17 -35.82 -8.79 28.04
CA MET A 17 -36.07 -7.75 27.03
C MET A 17 -36.70 -8.33 25.77
N LEU A 18 -37.46 -7.51 25.05
CA LEU A 18 -38.03 -7.89 23.76
C LEU A 18 -36.90 -7.99 22.73
N ALA A 19 -36.83 -9.11 22.03
CA ALA A 19 -35.81 -9.35 21.01
C ALA A 19 -36.43 -9.94 19.74
N ALA A 20 -35.72 -9.77 18.63
CA ALA A 20 -36.04 -10.39 17.36
C ALA A 20 -34.81 -11.14 16.84
N VAL A 21 -35.03 -12.36 16.36
CA VAL A 21 -34.00 -13.24 15.80
C VAL A 21 -34.41 -13.59 14.38
N GLU A 22 -33.52 -13.37 13.42
CA GLU A 22 -33.71 -13.73 12.02
C GLU A 22 -32.53 -14.57 11.55
N VAL A 23 -32.82 -15.68 10.88
CA VAL A 23 -31.83 -16.56 10.24
C VAL A 23 -32.36 -16.90 8.86
N ALA A 24 -31.63 -16.47 7.84
CA ALA A 24 -31.97 -16.71 6.44
C ALA A 24 -31.55 -18.11 5.97
N ASP A 25 -32.20 -18.56 4.90
CA ASP A 25 -31.86 -19.81 4.22
C ASP A 25 -30.43 -19.81 3.65
N HIS A 26 -29.94 -20.98 3.29
CA HIS A 26 -28.58 -21.14 2.76
C HIS A 26 -28.39 -20.31 1.48
N GLY A 27 -27.35 -19.46 1.48
CA GLY A 27 -27.03 -18.56 0.37
C GLY A 27 -27.86 -17.27 0.32
N GLN A 28 -28.74 -17.04 1.29
CA GLN A 28 -29.54 -15.81 1.40
C GLN A 28 -29.08 -14.95 2.58
N ALA A 29 -29.44 -13.67 2.54
CA ALA A 29 -29.23 -12.71 3.63
C ALA A 29 -30.56 -12.37 4.30
N ILE A 30 -30.50 -11.91 5.55
CA ILE A 30 -31.67 -11.44 6.29
C ILE A 30 -32.31 -10.22 5.60
N ALA A 31 -33.63 -10.10 5.70
CA ALA A 31 -34.40 -9.04 5.05
C ALA A 31 -35.22 -8.19 6.04
N GLN A 32 -35.61 -8.76 7.19
CA GLN A 32 -36.45 -8.06 8.15
C GLN A 32 -35.61 -7.17 9.08
N LEU A 33 -34.53 -7.69 9.67
CA LEU A 33 -33.66 -6.96 10.60
C LEU A 33 -32.65 -6.06 9.89
N SER A 34 -32.35 -6.30 8.62
CA SER A 34 -31.56 -5.38 7.78
C SER A 34 -32.37 -4.21 7.22
N ASN A 35 -33.69 -4.21 7.44
CA ASN A 35 -34.60 -3.16 7.01
C ASN A 35 -35.07 -2.34 8.23
N PRO A 36 -34.83 -1.02 8.29
CA PRO A 36 -35.29 -0.18 9.40
C PRO A 36 -36.79 -0.31 9.68
N TYR A 37 -37.61 -0.40 8.63
CA TYR A 37 -39.06 -0.60 8.78
C TYR A 37 -39.42 -2.00 9.23
N GLY A 38 -38.58 -2.99 8.94
CA GLY A 38 -38.78 -4.35 9.41
C GLY A 38 -38.58 -4.44 10.92
N ILE A 39 -37.53 -3.82 11.45
CA ILE A 39 -37.32 -3.66 12.91
C ILE A 39 -38.46 -2.83 13.52
N ALA A 40 -38.82 -1.70 12.90
CA ALA A 40 -39.90 -0.84 13.41
C ALA A 40 -41.23 -1.57 13.52
N THR A 41 -41.54 -2.45 12.56
CA THR A 41 -42.75 -3.30 12.57
C THR A 41 -42.73 -4.28 13.75
N LEU A 42 -41.60 -4.96 13.98
CA LEU A 42 -41.46 -5.96 15.04
C LEU A 42 -41.53 -5.35 16.45
N PHE A 43 -40.91 -4.19 16.65
CA PHE A 43 -40.85 -3.53 17.96
C PHE A 43 -41.89 -2.42 18.14
N LYS A 44 -42.74 -2.17 17.14
CA LYS A 44 -43.74 -1.10 17.13
C LYS A 44 -43.12 0.25 17.48
N LEU A 45 -42.05 0.59 16.77
CA LEU A 45 -41.30 1.82 16.99
C LEU A 45 -42.06 3.04 16.45
N THR A 46 -41.87 4.17 17.11
CA THR A 46 -42.27 5.49 16.60
C THR A 46 -41.38 5.91 15.43
N PRO A 47 -41.80 6.90 14.61
CA PRO A 47 -40.94 7.45 13.56
C PRO A 47 -39.58 7.97 14.07
N GLN A 48 -39.56 8.58 15.26
CA GLN A 48 -38.35 9.08 15.90
C GLN A 48 -37.41 7.93 16.29
N GLU A 49 -37.93 6.89 16.95
CA GLU A 49 -37.15 5.68 17.29
C GLU A 49 -36.66 4.96 16.03
N THR A 50 -37.47 4.94 14.96
CA THR A 50 -37.10 4.31 13.68
C THR A 50 -35.91 5.00 13.02
N ALA A 51 -35.78 6.31 13.16
CA ALA A 51 -34.61 7.04 12.65
C ALA A 51 -33.32 6.67 13.40
N LEU A 52 -33.41 6.39 14.70
CA LEU A 52 -32.26 6.04 15.54
C LEU A 52 -31.68 4.65 15.21
N ILE A 53 -32.51 3.71 14.75
CA ILE A 53 -32.07 2.34 14.45
C ILE A 53 -31.51 2.14 13.03
N ILE A 54 -31.44 3.20 12.21
CA ILE A 54 -30.88 3.12 10.83
C ILE A 54 -29.46 2.52 10.82
N PRO A 55 -28.53 2.94 11.71
CA PRO A 55 -27.20 2.34 11.77
C PRO A 55 -27.23 0.84 12.11
N ILE A 56 -28.16 0.41 12.98
CA ILE A 56 -28.32 -1.01 13.34
C ILE A 56 -28.71 -1.81 12.10
N ALA A 57 -29.78 -1.40 11.41
CA ALA A 57 -30.23 -2.10 10.21
C ALA A 57 -29.13 -2.15 9.13
N LYS A 58 -28.40 -1.04 8.95
CA LYS A 58 -27.27 -0.96 8.01
C LYS A 58 -26.14 -1.93 8.36
N ALA A 59 -25.81 -2.06 9.64
CA ALA A 59 -24.75 -2.98 10.11
C ALA A 59 -25.10 -4.46 9.86
N LEU A 60 -26.39 -4.79 9.71
CA LEU A 60 -26.86 -6.15 9.50
C LEU A 60 -27.05 -6.52 8.01
N ILE A 61 -26.81 -5.60 7.08
CA ILE A 61 -26.96 -5.85 5.63
C ILE A 61 -25.97 -6.93 5.18
N GLY A 62 -26.48 -7.93 4.45
CA GLY A 62 -25.68 -9.01 3.88
C GLY A 62 -25.35 -10.15 4.85
N LEU A 63 -25.74 -10.03 6.13
CA LEU A 63 -25.59 -11.11 7.10
C LEU A 63 -26.66 -12.19 6.88
N ARG A 64 -26.31 -13.44 7.15
CA ARG A 64 -27.26 -14.57 7.13
C ARG A 64 -28.11 -14.64 8.39
N SER A 65 -27.57 -14.20 9.52
CA SER A 65 -28.24 -14.27 10.82
C SER A 65 -27.98 -13.02 11.64
N ALA A 66 -28.98 -12.59 12.40
CA ALA A 66 -28.87 -11.46 13.32
C ALA A 66 -29.83 -11.56 14.49
N VAL A 67 -29.47 -10.88 15.57
CA VAL A 67 -30.31 -10.66 16.75
C VAL A 67 -30.37 -9.16 17.01
N VAL A 68 -31.57 -8.62 17.18
CA VAL A 68 -31.77 -7.25 17.67
C VAL A 68 -32.52 -7.32 18.98
N VAL A 69 -32.01 -6.64 20.01
CA VAL A 69 -32.65 -6.56 21.33
C VAL A 69 -33.09 -5.12 21.59
N ARG A 70 -34.37 -4.94 21.95
CA ARG A 70 -34.90 -3.64 22.33
C ARG A 70 -34.48 -3.33 23.77
N THR A 71 -33.46 -2.50 23.89
CA THR A 71 -32.98 -1.98 25.18
C THR A 71 -33.46 -0.53 25.39
N PRO A 72 -33.50 0.00 26.62
CA PRO A 72 -33.98 1.36 26.88
C PRO A 72 -33.13 2.49 26.28
N ALA A 73 -31.82 2.24 26.07
CA ALA A 73 -30.87 3.25 25.60
C ALA A 73 -29.76 2.69 24.69
N GLY A 74 -29.90 1.46 24.19
CA GLY A 74 -28.92 0.87 23.27
C GLY A 74 -29.05 1.47 21.88
N ASP A 75 -27.90 1.86 21.33
CA ASP A 75 -27.78 2.48 20.02
C ASP A 75 -26.45 2.03 19.38
N VAL A 76 -26.41 1.98 18.05
CA VAL A 76 -25.18 1.75 17.29
C VAL A 76 -24.79 3.07 16.65
N GLN A 77 -23.68 3.64 17.12
CA GLN A 77 -23.23 4.95 16.66
C GLN A 77 -21.97 4.83 15.83
N THR A 78 -22.01 5.36 14.62
CA THR A 78 -20.81 5.66 13.85
C THR A 78 -20.41 7.10 14.14
N ARG A 79 -19.25 7.30 14.79
CA ARG A 79 -18.70 8.64 15.04
C ARG A 79 -17.38 8.81 14.28
N ARG A 80 -17.13 10.02 13.79
CA ARG A 80 -15.79 10.38 13.29
C ARG A 80 -14.86 10.54 14.47
N ILE A 81 -13.68 9.93 14.39
CA ILE A 81 -12.62 10.06 15.38
C ILE A 81 -11.62 11.08 14.82
N PRO A 82 -11.31 12.19 15.52
CA PRO A 82 -10.41 13.19 15.02
C PRO A 82 -9.01 12.59 14.85
N ALA A 83 -8.53 12.49 13.61
CA ALA A 83 -7.21 11.95 13.30
C ALA A 83 -6.09 13.01 13.38
N GLY A 84 -6.46 14.28 13.53
CA GLY A 84 -5.56 15.43 13.58
C GLY A 84 -5.32 16.07 12.21
N ALA A 85 -4.43 17.05 12.16
CA ALA A 85 -4.00 17.71 10.93
C ALA A 85 -2.50 17.52 10.62
N LEU A 86 -2.19 17.55 9.32
CA LEU A 86 -0.83 17.74 8.80
C LEU A 86 -0.61 19.22 8.49
N HIS A 87 0.54 19.75 8.89
CA HIS A 87 1.01 21.07 8.47
C HIS A 87 2.15 20.89 7.47
N LEU A 88 1.86 21.24 6.24
CA LEU A 88 2.76 21.10 5.10
C LEU A 88 3.51 22.42 4.89
N VAL A 89 4.82 22.41 5.11
CA VAL A 89 5.67 23.59 5.00
C VAL A 89 6.36 23.57 3.65
N GLY A 90 5.85 24.34 2.70
CA GLY A 90 6.47 24.55 1.39
C GLY A 90 7.49 25.69 1.40
N GLU A 91 8.10 25.97 0.25
CA GLU A 91 9.03 27.11 0.15
C GLU A 91 8.35 28.48 0.25
N ARG A 92 7.09 28.56 -0.22
CA ARG A 92 6.35 29.83 -0.38
C ARG A 92 5.21 29.98 0.61
N GLN A 93 4.66 28.88 1.10
CA GLN A 93 3.48 28.86 1.95
C GLN A 93 3.46 27.62 2.83
N THR A 94 2.73 27.74 3.94
CA THR A 94 2.39 26.64 4.83
C THR A 94 0.90 26.38 4.75
N VAL A 95 0.50 25.13 4.51
CA VAL A 95 -0.91 24.73 4.42
C VAL A 95 -1.20 23.68 5.48
N SER A 96 -2.34 23.82 6.15
CA SER A 96 -2.83 22.83 7.10
C SER A 96 -3.96 22.02 6.47
N VAL A 97 -3.87 20.69 6.54
CA VAL A 97 -4.90 19.78 6.01
C VAL A 97 -5.32 18.77 7.07
N ALA A 98 -6.62 18.66 7.29
CA ALA A 98 -7.17 17.69 8.23
C ALA A 98 -7.12 16.28 7.64
N MET A 99 -6.72 15.30 8.45
CA MET A 99 -6.68 13.89 8.05
C MET A 99 -8.06 13.35 7.66
N ASP A 100 -9.11 13.88 8.27
CA ASP A 100 -10.52 13.53 8.02
C ASP A 100 -11.00 13.91 6.61
N GLY A 101 -10.23 14.73 5.88
CA GLY A 101 -10.49 15.08 4.47
C GLY A 101 -10.20 13.95 3.49
N GLY A 102 -9.57 12.86 3.93
CA GLY A 102 -9.16 11.74 3.08
C GLY A 102 -7.87 11.98 2.32
N ALA A 103 -7.36 10.93 1.69
CA ALA A 103 -6.07 10.96 1.02
C ALA A 103 -5.99 11.96 -0.14
N ASP A 104 -7.06 12.12 -0.92
CA ASP A 104 -7.04 13.00 -2.08
C ASP A 104 -6.91 14.48 -1.69
N ALA A 105 -7.61 14.93 -0.66
CA ALA A 105 -7.46 16.29 -0.13
C ALA A 105 -6.04 16.55 0.39
N ILE A 106 -5.44 15.56 1.07
CA ILE A 106 -4.05 15.63 1.54
C ILE A 106 -3.10 15.74 0.36
N MET A 107 -3.26 14.90 -0.66
CA MET A 107 -2.35 14.89 -1.81
C MET A 107 -2.49 16.13 -2.70
N GLU A 108 -3.69 16.72 -2.81
CA GLU A 108 -3.89 18.02 -3.45
C GLU A 108 -3.16 19.13 -2.68
N ALA A 109 -3.27 19.15 -1.35
CA ALA A 109 -2.53 20.10 -0.52
C ALA A 109 -1.00 19.93 -0.65
N VAL A 110 -0.51 18.68 -0.68
CA VAL A 110 0.92 18.37 -0.92
C VAL A 110 1.37 18.91 -2.28
N ALA A 111 0.58 18.72 -3.35
CA ALA A 111 0.91 19.24 -4.67
C ALA A 111 0.95 20.78 -4.71
N GLY A 112 0.03 21.45 -3.99
CA GLY A 112 -0.06 22.91 -3.93
C GLY A 112 1.08 23.61 -3.18
N VAL A 113 1.85 22.88 -2.37
CA VAL A 113 2.97 23.45 -1.58
C VAL A 113 4.35 23.06 -2.08
N GLN A 114 4.45 22.29 -3.19
CA GLN A 114 5.74 21.90 -3.75
C GLN A 114 6.59 23.12 -4.17
N PRO A 115 7.92 23.11 -3.97
CA PRO A 115 8.71 22.08 -3.28
C PRO A 115 8.48 22.05 -1.76
N LEU A 116 8.26 20.85 -1.22
CA LEU A 116 8.04 20.64 0.20
C LEU A 116 9.37 20.75 0.99
N ARG A 117 9.36 21.58 2.04
CA ARG A 117 10.52 21.77 2.93
C ARG A 117 10.43 20.89 4.16
N ASP A 118 9.25 20.80 4.75
CA ASP A 118 9.01 19.97 5.93
C ASP A 118 7.53 19.61 6.10
N VAL A 119 7.24 18.61 6.94
CA VAL A 119 5.89 18.22 7.35
C VAL A 119 5.83 18.00 8.86
N THR A 120 4.97 18.75 9.55
CA THR A 120 4.68 18.50 10.97
C THR A 120 3.25 17.97 11.13
N GLY A 121 3.00 17.23 12.21
CA GLY A 121 1.67 16.75 12.56
C GLY A 121 1.18 17.38 13.86
N GLU A 122 -0.13 17.47 14.00
CA GLU A 122 -0.77 18.03 15.18
C GLU A 122 -0.37 17.27 16.46
N PRO A 123 0.18 17.94 17.49
CA PRO A 123 0.59 17.29 18.74
C PRO A 123 -0.57 16.57 19.44
N GLY A 124 -0.28 15.40 20.02
CA GLY A 124 -1.29 14.60 20.74
C GLY A 124 -2.21 13.76 19.83
N THR A 125 -2.00 13.79 18.51
CA THR A 125 -2.76 13.00 17.54
C THR A 125 -1.96 11.82 17.00
N ASN A 126 -2.64 10.87 16.35
CA ASN A 126 -1.99 9.72 15.71
C ASN A 126 -1.00 10.15 14.62
N VAL A 127 -1.35 11.18 13.84
CA VAL A 127 -0.51 11.69 12.76
C VAL A 127 0.73 12.43 13.31
N GLY A 128 0.56 13.25 14.35
CA GLY A 128 1.70 13.88 15.04
C GLY A 128 2.67 12.86 15.60
N GLY A 129 2.15 11.83 16.27
CA GLY A 129 2.99 10.73 16.79
C GLY A 129 3.73 9.96 15.69
N MET A 130 3.12 9.76 14.51
CA MET A 130 3.76 9.10 13.38
C MET A 130 4.91 9.93 12.81
N VAL A 131 4.67 11.23 12.55
CA VAL A 131 5.67 12.18 12.04
C VAL A 131 6.90 12.22 12.97
N GLU A 132 6.68 12.33 14.28
CA GLU A 132 7.77 12.37 15.26
C GLU A 132 8.54 11.04 15.36
N ARG A 133 7.87 9.89 15.19
CA ARG A 133 8.55 8.59 15.13
C ARG A 133 9.49 8.51 13.93
N VAL A 134 9.07 8.96 12.75
CA VAL A 134 9.92 8.99 11.55
C VAL A 134 11.14 9.87 11.81
N ARG A 135 10.96 11.08 12.35
CA ARG A 135 12.09 11.97 12.70
C ARG A 135 13.04 11.35 13.70
N ARG A 136 12.53 10.69 14.74
CA ARG A 136 13.36 10.04 15.77
C ARG A 136 14.18 8.90 15.19
N THR A 137 13.58 8.04 14.36
CA THR A 137 14.31 6.94 13.72
C THR A 137 15.44 7.48 12.85
N MET A 138 15.17 8.52 12.04
CA MET A 138 16.18 9.12 11.18
C MET A 138 17.24 9.91 11.95
N SER A 139 16.87 10.55 13.06
CA SER A 139 17.80 11.17 14.00
C SER A 139 18.78 10.14 14.58
N ASN A 140 18.29 8.97 14.99
CA ASN A 140 19.13 7.88 15.49
C ASN A 140 20.07 7.32 14.42
N VAL A 141 19.60 7.19 13.18
CA VAL A 141 20.43 6.69 12.05
C VAL A 141 21.47 7.73 11.64
N GLY A 142 21.08 9.00 11.54
CA GLY A 142 21.94 10.10 11.10
C GLY A 142 22.85 10.69 12.16
N GLY A 143 22.63 10.37 13.44
CA GLY A 143 23.34 10.99 14.56
C GLY A 143 23.06 12.49 14.70
N LYS A 144 21.98 13.00 14.10
CA LYS A 144 21.58 14.41 14.13
C LYS A 144 20.43 14.64 15.11
N PRO A 145 20.31 15.84 15.71
CA PRO A 145 19.14 16.19 16.48
C PRO A 145 17.84 16.10 15.64
N THR A 146 16.74 15.68 16.26
CA THR A 146 15.44 15.50 15.59
C THR A 146 14.92 16.76 14.89
N PHE A 147 15.22 17.95 15.41
CA PHE A 147 14.78 19.23 14.83
C PHE A 147 15.47 19.56 13.49
N GLU A 148 16.58 18.91 13.16
CA GLU A 148 17.28 19.06 11.87
C GLU A 148 16.76 18.08 10.81
N ILE A 149 15.97 17.08 11.21
CA ILE A 149 15.44 16.06 10.32
C ILE A 149 14.16 16.55 9.68
N ALA A 150 14.19 16.89 8.39
CA ALA A 150 13.01 17.38 7.66
C ALA A 150 12.39 16.31 6.75
N ILE A 151 11.06 16.23 6.73
CA ILE A 151 10.28 15.35 5.85
C ILE A 151 10.04 16.06 4.51
N ARG A 152 10.53 15.46 3.42
CA ARG A 152 10.57 16.07 2.08
C ARG A 152 9.46 15.62 1.15
N ASP A 153 8.81 14.50 1.45
CA ASP A 153 7.61 14.07 0.74
C ASP A 153 6.72 13.23 1.66
N VAL A 154 5.43 13.22 1.34
CA VAL A 154 4.42 12.36 1.98
C VAL A 154 3.52 11.78 0.90
N LEU A 155 3.12 10.52 1.07
CA LEU A 155 2.06 9.89 0.31
C LEU A 155 0.92 9.49 1.25
N ALA A 156 -0.29 9.97 0.95
CA ALA A 156 -1.53 9.56 1.59
C ALA A 156 -2.32 8.62 0.68
N VAL A 157 -2.89 7.57 1.28
CA VAL A 157 -3.73 6.58 0.61
C VAL A 157 -4.91 6.20 1.50
N ASP A 158 -6.11 6.27 0.95
CA ASP A 158 -7.30 5.76 1.65
C ASP A 158 -7.27 4.23 1.68
N CYS A 159 -7.65 3.68 2.82
CA CYS A 159 -7.77 2.25 3.03
C CYS A 159 -8.93 1.91 3.94
N LEU A 160 -9.32 0.63 3.92
CA LEU A 160 -10.32 0.10 4.83
C LEU A 160 -9.59 -0.78 5.85
N VAL A 161 -9.89 -0.57 7.13
CA VAL A 161 -9.33 -1.37 8.22
C VAL A 161 -10.45 -2.03 9.01
N PRO A 162 -10.40 -3.35 9.23
CA PRO A 162 -11.33 -4.00 10.13
C PRO A 162 -11.07 -3.51 11.55
N GLN A 163 -12.11 -3.05 12.23
CA GLN A 163 -12.09 -2.63 13.62
C GLN A 163 -13.13 -3.42 14.40
N ARG A 164 -12.75 -3.85 15.61
CA ARG A 164 -13.70 -4.45 16.54
C ARG A 164 -14.76 -3.42 16.91
N VAL A 165 -16.01 -3.82 16.84
CA VAL A 165 -17.13 -2.98 17.28
C VAL A 165 -17.12 -2.96 18.80
N ALA A 166 -16.92 -1.78 19.39
CA ALA A 166 -16.97 -1.61 20.83
C ALA A 166 -18.37 -1.96 21.37
N GLY A 167 -18.43 -2.84 22.37
CA GLY A 167 -19.70 -3.35 22.91
C GLY A 167 -20.28 -4.56 22.19
N GLY A 168 -19.59 -5.08 21.15
CA GLY A 168 -19.96 -6.33 20.49
C GLY A 168 -19.90 -7.54 21.43
N LEU A 169 -20.83 -8.49 21.24
CA LEU A 169 -20.99 -9.69 22.08
C LEU A 169 -20.46 -10.96 21.40
N ALA A 170 -20.29 -10.95 20.08
CA ALA A 170 -19.91 -12.09 19.25
C ALA A 170 -18.66 -11.81 18.40
N GLN A 171 -17.77 -10.94 18.88
CA GLN A 171 -16.56 -10.50 18.16
C GLN A 171 -16.87 -9.82 16.83
N GLU A 172 -17.84 -8.91 16.83
CA GLU A 172 -18.25 -8.17 15.65
C GLU A 172 -17.12 -7.22 15.16
N PHE A 173 -16.93 -7.17 13.85
CA PHE A 173 -16.00 -6.27 13.19
C PHE A 173 -16.73 -5.44 12.12
N SER A 174 -16.26 -4.20 11.93
CA SER A 174 -16.69 -3.30 10.86
C SER A 174 -15.47 -2.85 10.06
N MET A 175 -15.64 -2.66 8.76
CA MET A 175 -14.62 -2.03 7.93
C MET A 175 -14.72 -0.51 8.07
N GLU A 176 -13.72 0.10 8.67
CA GLU A 176 -13.66 1.54 8.89
C GLU A 176 -12.72 2.22 7.87
N ASN A 177 -13.05 3.44 7.49
CA ASN A 177 -12.18 4.24 6.63
C ASN A 177 -10.96 4.71 7.43
N ALA A 178 -9.78 4.58 6.83
CA ALA A 178 -8.52 5.06 7.37
C ALA A 178 -7.67 5.67 6.27
N VAL A 179 -6.69 6.48 6.68
CA VAL A 179 -5.67 7.05 5.78
C VAL A 179 -4.31 6.47 6.15
N GLY A 180 -3.73 5.69 5.24
CA GLY A 180 -2.33 5.28 5.31
C GLY A 180 -1.42 6.42 4.88
N LEU A 181 -0.31 6.61 5.61
CA LEU A 181 0.70 7.63 5.31
C LEU A 181 2.08 6.99 5.18
N ALA A 182 2.82 7.40 4.15
CA ALA A 182 4.27 7.20 4.05
C ALA A 182 4.96 8.56 4.05
N ALA A 183 6.15 8.64 4.63
CA ALA A 183 6.95 9.85 4.71
C ALA A 183 8.39 9.57 4.25
N MET A 184 8.98 10.52 3.52
CA MET A 184 10.36 10.44 3.03
C MET A 184 11.21 11.53 3.68
N VAL A 185 12.41 11.14 4.11
CA VAL A 185 13.42 12.00 4.73
C VAL A 185 14.71 11.84 3.94
N ASN A 186 15.45 12.94 3.73
CA ASN A 186 16.77 12.86 3.09
C ASN A 186 17.79 12.21 4.03
N THR A 187 18.61 11.32 3.46
CA THR A 187 19.78 10.74 4.13
C THR A 187 21.00 11.65 3.97
N ASP A 188 21.90 11.62 4.95
CA ASP A 188 23.11 12.44 4.94
C ASP A 188 24.26 11.73 4.20
N ARG A 189 24.98 12.49 3.36
CA ARG A 189 26.19 12.05 2.65
C ARG A 189 27.30 11.58 3.60
N LEU A 190 27.41 12.19 4.79
CA LEU A 190 28.41 11.84 5.79
C LEU A 190 28.33 10.36 6.24
N LEU A 191 27.12 9.78 6.25
CA LEU A 191 26.95 8.36 6.60
C LEU A 191 27.58 7.43 5.56
N MET A 192 27.44 7.78 4.28
CA MET A 192 28.00 6.99 3.18
C MET A 192 29.53 7.06 3.17
N GLU A 193 30.12 8.21 3.51
CA GLU A 193 31.57 8.37 3.63
C GLU A 193 32.13 7.46 4.74
N ARG A 194 31.48 7.44 5.91
CA ARG A 194 31.85 6.52 7.00
C ARG A 194 31.72 5.04 6.62
N LEU A 195 30.69 4.70 5.85
CA LEU A 195 30.52 3.32 5.36
C LEU A 195 31.64 2.94 4.39
N ALA A 196 32.01 3.84 3.47
CA ALA A 196 33.10 3.60 2.53
C ALA A 196 34.44 3.40 3.26
N GLU A 197 34.74 4.22 4.27
CA GLU A 197 35.92 4.07 5.11
C GLU A 197 35.94 2.74 5.87
N ALA A 198 34.81 2.34 6.46
CA ALA A 198 34.70 1.08 7.17
C ALA A 198 34.91 -0.13 6.23
N LEU A 199 34.30 -0.12 5.04
CA LEU A 199 34.50 -1.15 4.03
C LEU A 199 35.94 -1.20 3.52
N HIS A 200 36.58 -0.04 3.33
CA HIS A 200 37.99 0.03 2.95
C HIS A 200 38.89 -0.62 4.01
N ALA A 201 38.65 -0.31 5.29
CA ALA A 201 39.40 -0.88 6.40
C ALA A 201 39.20 -2.39 6.55
N GLU A 202 37.99 -2.89 6.32
CA GLU A 202 37.67 -4.32 6.44
C GLU A 202 38.18 -5.15 5.26
N LEU A 203 38.05 -4.65 4.04
CA LEU A 203 38.35 -5.41 2.82
C LEU A 203 39.77 -5.20 2.28
N GLY A 204 40.46 -4.14 2.70
CA GLY A 204 41.80 -3.80 2.21
C GLY A 204 41.86 -3.38 0.74
N VAL A 205 40.71 -3.03 0.14
CA VAL A 205 40.60 -2.53 -1.25
C VAL A 205 40.10 -1.10 -1.26
N GLY A 206 40.49 -0.29 -2.24
CA GLY A 206 40.01 1.09 -2.38
C GLY A 206 38.50 1.14 -2.55
N VAL A 207 37.81 1.91 -1.70
CA VAL A 207 36.36 2.13 -1.78
C VAL A 207 36.11 3.62 -2.00
N GLU A 208 35.36 3.93 -3.05
CA GLU A 208 35.04 5.30 -3.45
C GLU A 208 33.52 5.46 -3.54
N LEU A 209 33.01 6.63 -3.14
CA LEU A 209 31.61 6.98 -3.38
C LEU A 209 31.41 7.37 -4.84
N GLY A 210 30.61 6.57 -5.55
CA GLY A 210 30.38 6.77 -6.97
C GLY A 210 29.15 7.61 -7.27
N GLY A 211 29.34 8.71 -7.99
CA GLY A 211 28.31 9.44 -8.75
C GLY A 211 27.04 9.86 -8.01
N VAL A 212 26.04 10.29 -8.79
CA VAL A 212 24.66 10.53 -8.32
C VAL A 212 23.84 9.29 -8.67
N GLU A 213 23.11 8.73 -7.70
CA GLU A 213 22.36 7.48 -7.86
C GLU A 213 21.44 7.48 -9.09
N ALA A 214 20.68 8.55 -9.29
CA ALA A 214 19.81 8.72 -10.45
C ALA A 214 20.56 8.61 -11.79
N ASN A 215 21.77 9.18 -11.88
CA ASN A 215 22.58 9.10 -13.10
C ASN A 215 23.05 7.66 -13.33
N MET A 216 23.48 6.97 -12.27
CA MET A 216 23.94 5.59 -12.35
C MET A 216 22.78 4.66 -12.73
N ALA A 217 21.61 4.84 -12.13
CA ALA A 217 20.41 4.08 -12.46
C ALA A 217 20.04 4.23 -13.95
N ILE A 218 20.05 5.45 -14.49
CA ILE A 218 19.79 5.69 -15.91
C ILE A 218 20.84 5.00 -16.79
N LEU A 219 22.13 5.16 -16.48
CA LEU A 219 23.21 4.55 -17.26
C LEU A 219 23.09 3.04 -17.34
N GLY A 220 22.81 2.39 -16.21
CA GLY A 220 22.54 0.95 -16.21
C GLY A 220 21.30 0.60 -17.02
N THR A 221 20.24 1.40 -16.92
CA THR A 221 18.98 1.15 -17.62
C THR A 221 19.10 1.22 -19.14
N LEU A 222 19.96 2.11 -19.66
CA LEU A 222 20.27 2.20 -21.10
C LEU A 222 20.91 0.93 -21.68
N THR A 223 21.38 0.00 -20.84
CA THR A 223 21.83 -1.33 -21.30
C THR A 223 20.67 -2.29 -21.60
N THR A 224 19.42 -1.86 -21.37
CA THR A 224 18.22 -2.63 -21.74
C THR A 224 18.03 -2.60 -23.25
N PRO A 225 17.92 -3.76 -23.92
CA PRO A 225 17.67 -3.81 -25.36
C PRO A 225 16.39 -3.07 -25.77
N GLY A 226 16.47 -2.22 -26.79
CA GLY A 226 15.32 -1.52 -27.37
C GLY A 226 14.93 -0.21 -26.68
N ILE A 227 15.70 0.25 -25.69
CA ILE A 227 15.52 1.57 -25.05
C ILE A 227 16.50 2.59 -25.65
N ASP A 228 16.04 3.84 -25.82
CA ASP A 228 16.90 4.98 -26.13
C ASP A 228 16.45 6.25 -25.40
N VAL A 229 17.23 7.32 -25.53
CA VAL A 229 16.87 8.65 -25.00
C VAL A 229 15.87 9.37 -25.91
N PRO A 230 14.93 10.18 -25.36
CA PRO A 230 14.73 10.50 -23.95
C PRO A 230 14.11 9.33 -23.16
N LEU A 231 14.77 9.01 -22.03
CA LEU A 231 14.42 7.90 -21.15
C LEU A 231 14.05 8.44 -19.77
N ALA A 232 12.87 8.08 -19.28
CA ALA A 232 12.52 8.15 -17.87
C ALA A 232 12.64 6.77 -17.23
N ILE A 233 13.16 6.71 -16.01
CA ILE A 233 13.17 5.51 -15.19
C ILE A 233 12.26 5.70 -13.98
N LEU A 234 11.63 4.61 -13.55
CA LEU A 234 10.88 4.50 -12.30
C LEU A 234 11.55 3.44 -11.44
N ASP A 235 12.29 3.85 -10.42
CA ASP A 235 12.85 2.95 -9.42
C ASP A 235 11.82 2.71 -8.32
N LEU A 236 11.25 1.51 -8.32
CA LEU A 236 10.23 1.11 -7.37
C LEU A 236 10.89 0.32 -6.24
N GLY A 237 11.26 1.03 -5.16
CA GLY A 237 11.92 0.46 -3.99
C GLY A 237 10.95 -0.12 -2.95
N ALA A 238 11.47 -0.28 -1.73
CA ALA A 238 10.70 -0.62 -0.53
C ALA A 238 10.14 0.64 0.15
N GLY A 239 11.01 1.59 0.48
CA GLY A 239 10.65 2.83 1.17
C GLY A 239 10.23 4.00 0.25
N SER A 240 10.84 4.10 -0.94
CA SER A 240 10.64 5.22 -1.87
C SER A 240 10.34 4.77 -3.29
N THR A 241 9.64 5.66 -4.00
CA THR A 241 9.45 5.59 -5.46
C THR A 241 10.23 6.74 -6.07
N ASP A 242 11.26 6.42 -6.85
CA ASP A 242 12.13 7.42 -7.42
C ASP A 242 11.94 7.47 -8.94
N ALA A 243 12.07 8.67 -9.50
CA ALA A 243 12.07 8.86 -10.94
C ALA A 243 13.26 9.69 -11.37
N ALA A 244 13.80 9.37 -12.53
CA ALA A 244 14.80 10.19 -13.18
C ALA A 244 14.58 10.22 -14.69
N ILE A 245 14.88 11.33 -15.34
CA ILE A 245 14.79 11.47 -16.79
C ILE A 245 16.11 11.96 -17.36
N LEU A 246 16.54 11.30 -18.43
CA LEU A 246 17.63 11.73 -19.28
C LEU A 246 17.06 12.18 -20.63
N THR A 247 17.41 13.39 -21.02
CA THR A 247 17.23 13.91 -22.37
C THR A 247 18.62 14.25 -22.90
N GLU A 248 18.86 13.96 -24.17
CA GLU A 248 20.16 14.21 -24.79
C GLU A 248 20.62 15.66 -24.60
N GLY A 249 21.88 15.83 -24.18
CA GLY A 249 22.50 17.14 -23.92
C GLY A 249 21.95 17.90 -22.72
N LYS A 250 21.04 17.33 -21.91
CA LYS A 250 20.50 17.96 -20.70
C LYS A 250 20.96 17.24 -19.43
N PRO A 251 21.10 17.96 -18.31
CA PRO A 251 21.31 17.34 -17.01
C PRO A 251 20.15 16.39 -16.67
N VAL A 252 20.46 15.31 -15.98
CA VAL A 252 19.44 14.40 -15.44
C VAL A 252 18.60 15.14 -14.40
N ARG A 253 17.28 15.06 -14.54
CA ARG A 253 16.35 15.53 -13.52
C ARG A 253 15.81 14.33 -12.76
N SER A 254 15.79 14.40 -11.43
CA SER A 254 15.27 13.32 -10.58
C SER A 254 14.32 13.83 -9.51
N MET A 255 13.55 12.90 -8.96
CA MET A 255 12.64 13.10 -7.84
C MET A 255 12.60 11.82 -7.00
N HIS A 256 12.52 12.00 -5.68
CA HIS A 256 12.33 10.92 -4.71
C HIS A 256 11.00 11.13 -3.99
N LEU A 257 10.13 10.12 -3.99
CA LEU A 257 8.81 10.19 -3.36
C LEU A 257 8.67 9.16 -2.24
N ALA A 258 7.90 9.51 -1.22
CA ALA A 258 7.53 8.63 -0.14
C ALA A 258 6.57 7.54 -0.61
N GLY A 259 6.69 6.35 -0.04
CA GLY A 259 5.76 5.26 -0.28
C GLY A 259 6.17 4.41 -1.47
N ALA A 260 6.50 3.16 -1.19
CA ALA A 260 6.68 2.14 -2.20
C ALA A 260 6.26 0.77 -1.64
N GLY A 261 7.08 -0.26 -1.79
CA GLY A 261 6.76 -1.63 -1.40
C GLY A 261 6.27 -1.81 0.04
N ASP A 262 6.84 -1.09 1.02
CA ASP A 262 6.49 -1.25 2.44
C ASP A 262 5.08 -0.74 2.73
N MET A 263 4.68 0.36 2.08
CA MET A 263 3.33 0.89 2.21
C MET A 263 2.30 -0.07 1.58
N VAL A 264 2.62 -0.68 0.44
CA VAL A 264 1.75 -1.70 -0.18
C VAL A 264 1.56 -2.89 0.77
N THR A 265 2.65 -3.37 1.37
CA THR A 265 2.62 -4.48 2.33
C THR A 265 1.78 -4.13 3.55
N MET A 266 1.95 -2.92 4.11
CA MET A 266 1.14 -2.42 5.22
C MET A 266 -0.35 -2.37 4.85
N LEU A 267 -0.71 -1.84 3.66
CA LEU A 267 -2.10 -1.75 3.23
C LEU A 267 -2.76 -3.14 3.10
N ILE A 268 -2.05 -4.10 2.51
CA ILE A 268 -2.50 -5.50 2.41
C ILE A 268 -2.68 -6.09 3.80
N GLN A 269 -1.69 -5.91 4.68
CA GLN A 269 -1.70 -6.42 6.04
C GLN A 269 -2.90 -5.91 6.84
N ARG A 270 -3.14 -4.59 6.79
CA ARG A 270 -4.19 -3.93 7.56
C ARG A 270 -5.59 -4.20 7.01
N GLU A 271 -5.78 -4.18 5.70
CA GLU A 271 -7.12 -4.38 5.12
C GLU A 271 -7.60 -5.84 5.17
N LEU A 272 -6.67 -6.81 5.21
CA LEU A 272 -6.98 -8.23 5.34
C LEU A 272 -6.88 -8.77 6.77
N ASP A 273 -6.59 -7.93 7.76
CA ASP A 273 -6.35 -8.30 9.17
C ASP A 273 -5.33 -9.45 9.32
N LEU A 274 -4.20 -9.31 8.64
CA LEU A 274 -3.16 -10.34 8.63
C LEU A 274 -2.18 -10.14 9.79
N PRO A 275 -1.60 -11.23 10.32
CA PRO A 275 -0.53 -11.14 11.31
C PRO A 275 0.66 -10.38 10.71
N GLY A 276 1.21 -9.46 11.50
CA GLY A 276 2.25 -8.52 11.07
C GLY A 276 3.68 -8.95 11.43
N TYR A 277 4.65 -8.18 10.93
CA TYR A 277 6.06 -8.32 11.26
C TYR A 277 6.33 -8.01 12.75
N PRO A 278 7.28 -8.71 13.42
CA PRO A 278 8.20 -9.73 12.90
C PRO A 278 7.66 -11.16 12.89
N GLU A 279 6.42 -11.37 13.33
CA GLU A 279 5.84 -12.71 13.51
C GLU A 279 5.44 -13.36 12.18
N SER A 280 5.14 -12.56 11.16
CA SER A 280 4.67 -13.04 9.86
C SER A 280 4.96 -12.06 8.72
N ASP A 281 5.44 -12.60 7.61
CA ASP A 281 5.65 -11.89 6.33
C ASP A 281 4.56 -12.19 5.30
N VAL A 282 3.40 -12.71 5.73
CA VAL A 282 2.36 -13.18 4.81
C VAL A 282 1.84 -12.07 3.89
N ALA A 283 1.76 -10.82 4.36
CA ALA A 283 1.34 -9.70 3.53
C ALA A 283 2.37 -9.37 2.42
N GLU A 284 3.67 -9.47 2.73
CA GLU A 284 4.75 -9.31 1.74
C GLU A 284 4.70 -10.42 0.70
N HIS A 285 4.43 -11.65 1.12
CA HIS A 285 4.26 -12.76 0.21
C HIS A 285 3.00 -12.64 -0.65
N ILE A 286 1.87 -12.21 -0.08
CA ILE A 286 0.65 -11.90 -0.85
C ILE A 286 0.95 -10.83 -1.90
N LYS A 287 1.72 -9.79 -1.56
CA LYS A 287 2.13 -8.76 -2.53
C LYS A 287 2.87 -9.38 -3.72
N ARG A 288 3.82 -10.29 -3.48
CA ARG A 288 4.78 -10.78 -4.47
C ARG A 288 4.34 -12.02 -5.27
N TRP A 289 3.44 -12.84 -4.72
CA TRP A 289 3.08 -14.14 -5.31
C TRP A 289 1.61 -14.22 -5.74
N PRO A 290 1.32 -14.99 -6.80
CA PRO A 290 -0.05 -15.27 -7.19
C PRO A 290 -0.71 -16.27 -6.22
N LEU A 291 -2.03 -16.32 -6.25
CA LEU A 291 -2.88 -17.11 -5.36
C LEU A 291 -3.47 -18.34 -6.05
N ALA A 292 -3.85 -19.32 -5.26
CA ALA A 292 -4.71 -20.43 -5.65
C ALA A 292 -5.68 -20.81 -4.52
N LYS A 293 -6.84 -21.37 -4.89
CA LYS A 293 -7.74 -22.07 -3.97
C LYS A 293 -7.49 -23.57 -4.06
N VAL A 294 -7.24 -24.20 -2.94
CA VAL A 294 -7.15 -25.65 -2.84
C VAL A 294 -8.57 -26.18 -2.66
N GLU A 295 -9.09 -26.84 -3.70
CA GLU A 295 -10.47 -27.32 -3.75
C GLU A 295 -10.58 -28.81 -3.38
N SER A 296 -9.52 -29.58 -3.61
CA SER A 296 -9.40 -30.98 -3.16
C SER A 296 -7.96 -31.32 -2.80
N LEU A 297 -7.72 -32.55 -2.32
CA LEU A 297 -6.35 -33.05 -2.12
C LEU A 297 -5.60 -33.27 -3.44
N PHE A 298 -6.24 -33.22 -4.60
CA PHE A 298 -5.60 -33.52 -5.88
C PHE A 298 -5.69 -32.38 -6.91
N HIS A 299 -6.32 -31.25 -6.58
CA HIS A 299 -6.35 -30.12 -7.49
C HIS A 299 -6.48 -28.76 -6.80
N ILE A 300 -5.95 -27.75 -7.48
CA ILE A 300 -6.11 -26.34 -7.14
C ILE A 300 -6.75 -25.58 -8.30
N ARG A 301 -7.39 -24.46 -7.97
CA ARG A 301 -7.80 -23.43 -8.93
C ARG A 301 -6.94 -22.19 -8.74
N HIS A 302 -6.22 -21.79 -9.78
CA HIS A 302 -5.41 -20.58 -9.81
C HIS A 302 -6.29 -19.31 -9.79
N GLU A 303 -5.71 -18.17 -9.43
CA GLU A 303 -6.43 -16.87 -9.43
C GLU A 303 -6.88 -16.39 -10.83
N ASP A 304 -6.38 -17.01 -11.90
CA ASP A 304 -6.84 -16.82 -13.29
C ASP A 304 -7.93 -17.83 -13.69
N ASN A 305 -8.44 -18.61 -12.74
CA ASN A 305 -9.41 -19.69 -12.87
C ASN A 305 -8.93 -20.97 -13.57
N SER A 306 -7.68 -21.03 -14.02
CA SER A 306 -7.11 -22.28 -14.53
C SER A 306 -7.02 -23.33 -13.42
N VAL A 307 -7.15 -24.61 -13.78
CA VAL A 307 -7.14 -25.73 -12.82
C VAL A 307 -5.89 -26.55 -13.03
N LYS A 308 -5.22 -26.91 -11.93
CA LYS A 308 -4.06 -27.79 -11.93
C LYS A 308 -4.31 -29.02 -11.08
N PHE A 309 -4.12 -30.19 -11.68
CA PHE A 309 -4.20 -31.50 -11.01
C PHE A 309 -2.81 -31.97 -10.56
N PHE A 310 -2.78 -32.74 -9.48
CA PHE A 310 -1.59 -33.36 -8.90
C PHE A 310 -1.75 -34.88 -8.90
N LYS A 311 -0.63 -35.59 -9.10
CA LYS A 311 -0.61 -37.07 -9.04
C LYS A 311 -0.60 -37.56 -7.60
N GLU A 312 0.10 -36.84 -6.74
CA GLU A 312 0.20 -37.10 -5.30
C GLU A 312 -0.75 -36.18 -4.54
N PRO A 313 -1.31 -36.63 -3.40
CA PRO A 313 -2.15 -35.80 -2.58
C PRO A 313 -1.36 -34.60 -2.02
N LEU A 314 -2.00 -33.44 -2.01
CA LEU A 314 -1.51 -32.22 -1.36
C LEU A 314 -1.46 -32.41 0.16
N ASP A 315 -0.60 -31.62 0.81
CA ASP A 315 -0.53 -31.56 2.27
C ASP A 315 -1.93 -31.24 2.86
N PRO A 316 -2.43 -32.02 3.83
CA PRO A 316 -3.74 -31.79 4.44
C PRO A 316 -3.93 -30.38 5.03
N SER A 317 -2.86 -29.71 5.45
CA SER A 317 -2.91 -28.32 5.95
C SER A 317 -3.36 -27.31 4.90
N LEU A 318 -3.23 -27.64 3.61
CA LEU A 318 -3.66 -26.83 2.48
C LEU A 318 -5.16 -26.99 2.17
N PHE A 319 -5.78 -28.09 2.59
CA PHE A 319 -7.13 -28.46 2.16
C PHE A 319 -8.15 -27.37 2.49
N GLY A 320 -8.90 -26.93 1.48
CA GLY A 320 -9.92 -25.89 1.62
C GLY A 320 -9.37 -24.48 1.89
N ARG A 321 -8.05 -24.26 1.88
CA ARG A 321 -7.45 -22.93 2.12
C ARG A 321 -7.11 -22.20 0.82
N VAL A 322 -6.97 -20.89 0.94
CA VAL A 322 -6.29 -20.07 -0.08
C VAL A 322 -4.79 -20.16 0.18
N ALA A 323 -4.01 -20.37 -0.87
CA ALA A 323 -2.57 -20.57 -0.80
C ALA A 323 -1.84 -19.66 -1.79
N LEU A 324 -0.62 -19.29 -1.43
CA LEU A 324 0.35 -18.62 -2.30
C LEU A 324 1.04 -19.66 -3.16
N ILE A 325 1.33 -19.31 -4.41
CA ILE A 325 2.14 -20.13 -5.32
C ILE A 325 3.55 -19.52 -5.34
N THR A 326 4.44 -20.07 -4.52
CA THR A 326 5.84 -19.63 -4.44
C THR A 326 6.72 -20.53 -5.31
N ARG A 327 8.03 -20.24 -5.35
CA ARG A 327 9.01 -21.12 -6.02
C ARG A 327 9.15 -22.48 -5.33
N ASP A 328 8.94 -22.51 -4.01
CA ASP A 328 9.13 -23.71 -3.18
C ASP A 328 7.84 -24.54 -3.06
N GLY A 329 6.70 -24.02 -3.52
CA GLY A 329 5.44 -24.74 -3.57
C GLY A 329 4.24 -23.91 -3.13
N LEU A 330 3.22 -24.59 -2.59
CA LEU A 330 2.01 -23.96 -2.08
C LEU A 330 2.17 -23.62 -0.59
N VAL A 331 1.91 -22.37 -0.23
CA VAL A 331 1.97 -21.91 1.17
C VAL A 331 0.57 -21.45 1.60
N PRO A 332 -0.06 -22.07 2.61
CA PRO A 332 -1.40 -21.67 3.05
C PRO A 332 -1.39 -20.28 3.68
N ILE A 333 -2.40 -19.47 3.38
CA ILE A 333 -2.59 -18.17 4.04
C ILE A 333 -3.50 -18.37 5.27
N PRO A 334 -3.13 -17.85 6.46
CA PRO A 334 -3.93 -17.96 7.68
C PRO A 334 -5.09 -16.96 7.66
N THR A 335 -6.02 -17.13 6.73
CA THR A 335 -7.17 -16.23 6.57
C THR A 335 -8.41 -16.96 6.09
N ALA A 336 -9.59 -16.41 6.42
CA ALA A 336 -10.87 -16.82 5.89
C ALA A 336 -11.25 -16.08 4.59
N HIS A 337 -10.46 -15.07 4.17
CA HIS A 337 -10.74 -14.32 2.95
C HIS A 337 -10.71 -15.19 1.70
N THR A 338 -11.58 -14.87 0.75
CA THR A 338 -11.61 -15.53 -0.56
C THR A 338 -10.41 -15.10 -1.43
N VAL A 339 -10.10 -15.90 -2.46
CA VAL A 339 -9.07 -15.55 -3.46
C VAL A 339 -9.36 -14.17 -4.06
N ASP A 340 -10.61 -13.89 -4.42
CA ASP A 340 -11.00 -12.62 -5.03
C ASP A 340 -10.84 -11.43 -4.08
N ARG A 341 -11.16 -11.60 -2.79
CA ARG A 341 -10.94 -10.52 -1.79
C ARG A 341 -9.45 -10.22 -1.66
N ILE A 342 -8.60 -11.24 -1.47
CA ILE A 342 -7.15 -11.06 -1.32
C ILE A 342 -6.55 -10.44 -2.59
N ARG A 343 -6.91 -10.96 -3.76
CA ARG A 343 -6.47 -10.43 -5.06
C ARG A 343 -6.88 -8.99 -5.27
N THR A 344 -8.12 -8.63 -4.91
CA THR A 344 -8.62 -7.26 -5.02
C THR A 344 -7.82 -6.32 -4.14
N VAL A 345 -7.64 -6.65 -2.85
CA VAL A 345 -6.85 -5.84 -1.91
C VAL A 345 -5.40 -5.71 -2.38
N ARG A 346 -4.77 -6.81 -2.78
CA ARG A 346 -3.39 -6.81 -3.31
C ARG A 346 -3.23 -5.84 -4.47
N ARG A 347 -4.10 -5.94 -5.47
CA ARG A 347 -4.03 -5.12 -6.69
C ARG A 347 -4.32 -3.66 -6.40
N GLU A 348 -5.28 -3.40 -5.53
CA GLU A 348 -5.69 -2.06 -5.19
C GLU A 348 -4.65 -1.34 -4.34
N ALA A 349 -4.01 -2.03 -3.38
CA ALA A 349 -2.87 -1.50 -2.64
C ALA A 349 -1.72 -1.09 -3.58
N LYS A 350 -1.38 -1.95 -4.55
CA LYS A 350 -0.36 -1.64 -5.57
C LYS A 350 -0.74 -0.43 -6.42
N ARG A 351 -2.01 -0.30 -6.85
CA ARG A 351 -2.47 0.86 -7.61
C ARG A 351 -2.38 2.15 -6.81
N ARG A 352 -2.94 2.16 -5.59
CA ARG A 352 -2.99 3.37 -4.76
C ARG A 352 -1.61 3.88 -4.36
N VAL A 353 -0.60 3.01 -4.32
CA VAL A 353 0.79 3.39 -4.03
C VAL A 353 1.61 3.56 -5.31
N PHE A 354 1.94 2.48 -6.02
CA PHE A 354 2.90 2.52 -7.13
C PHE A 354 2.37 3.28 -8.33
N VAL A 355 1.11 3.06 -8.73
CA VAL A 355 0.57 3.76 -9.90
C VAL A 355 0.42 5.25 -9.59
N ARG A 356 -0.12 5.60 -8.41
CA ARG A 356 -0.23 6.98 -7.97
C ARG A 356 1.13 7.67 -7.96
N ASN A 357 2.15 7.05 -7.35
CA ASN A 357 3.50 7.62 -7.30
C ASN A 357 4.20 7.65 -8.65
N ALA A 358 4.03 6.64 -9.50
CA ALA A 358 4.59 6.66 -10.85
C ALA A 358 4.08 7.88 -11.63
N ILE A 359 2.77 8.16 -11.59
CA ILE A 359 2.20 9.35 -12.26
C ILE A 359 2.73 10.64 -11.62
N ARG A 360 2.78 10.72 -10.28
CA ARG A 360 3.36 11.89 -9.58
C ARG A 360 4.81 12.14 -9.99
N ALA A 361 5.65 11.10 -9.95
CA ALA A 361 7.07 11.19 -10.21
C ALA A 361 7.36 11.50 -11.68
N LEU A 362 6.68 10.81 -12.61
CA LEU A 362 6.79 11.09 -14.04
C LEU A 362 6.34 12.51 -14.38
N THR A 363 5.24 13.00 -13.78
CA THR A 363 4.80 14.39 -13.96
C THR A 363 5.89 15.36 -13.52
N ALA A 364 6.51 15.14 -12.37
CA ALA A 364 7.51 16.06 -11.84
C ALA A 364 8.79 16.13 -12.70
N VAL A 365 9.23 15.01 -13.26
CA VAL A 365 10.44 14.96 -14.09
C VAL A 365 10.16 15.31 -15.55
N ALA A 366 8.94 15.08 -16.04
CA ALA A 366 8.58 15.33 -17.43
C ALA A 366 8.79 16.79 -17.86
N PRO A 367 9.14 17.04 -19.13
CA PRO A 367 9.22 18.39 -19.68
C PRO A 367 7.87 19.13 -19.53
N GLY A 368 7.89 20.28 -18.85
CA GLY A 368 6.69 21.09 -18.61
C GLY A 368 5.58 20.39 -17.81
N GLY A 369 5.89 19.30 -17.10
CA GLY A 369 4.89 18.52 -16.37
C GLY A 369 4.03 17.59 -17.25
N ASN A 370 4.32 17.49 -18.55
CA ASN A 370 3.50 16.72 -19.48
C ASN A 370 4.06 15.31 -19.66
N ILE A 371 3.43 14.32 -18.99
CA ILE A 371 3.80 12.90 -19.12
C ILE A 371 3.77 12.43 -20.57
N ARG A 372 2.90 12.99 -21.42
CA ARG A 372 2.79 12.60 -22.85
C ARG A 372 4.00 13.02 -23.69
N ALA A 373 4.88 13.86 -23.15
CA ALA A 373 6.15 14.20 -23.79
C ALA A 373 7.23 13.13 -23.58
N LEU A 374 6.97 12.12 -22.76
CA LEU A 374 7.87 10.99 -22.56
C LEU A 374 7.78 10.02 -23.74
N GLN A 375 8.90 9.37 -24.06
CA GLN A 375 8.95 8.35 -25.10
C GLN A 375 9.18 6.96 -24.50
N PHE A 376 10.24 6.82 -23.70
CA PHE A 376 10.58 5.58 -23.01
C PHE A 376 10.43 5.74 -21.50
N VAL A 377 9.73 4.81 -20.87
CA VAL A 377 9.64 4.66 -19.41
C VAL A 377 10.06 3.25 -19.03
N ALA A 378 11.11 3.13 -18.23
CA ALA A 378 11.60 1.84 -17.76
C ALA A 378 11.34 1.66 -16.26
N VAL A 379 10.69 0.56 -15.89
CA VAL A 379 10.52 0.19 -14.48
C VAL A 379 11.75 -0.60 -14.01
N VAL A 380 12.42 -0.09 -12.99
CA VAL A 380 13.58 -0.70 -12.32
C VAL A 380 13.29 -0.89 -10.83
N GLY A 381 14.24 -1.47 -10.11
CA GLY A 381 14.15 -1.66 -8.66
C GLY A 381 13.52 -2.98 -8.26
N GLY A 382 13.55 -3.26 -6.96
CA GLY A 382 13.05 -4.53 -6.40
C GLY A 382 11.57 -4.78 -6.69
N SER A 383 10.74 -3.74 -6.59
CA SER A 383 9.31 -3.84 -6.90
C SER A 383 9.03 -3.85 -8.41
N GLY A 384 10.05 -3.58 -9.26
CA GLY A 384 9.97 -3.81 -10.70
C GLY A 384 9.86 -5.29 -11.10
N LEU A 385 10.21 -6.21 -10.19
CA LEU A 385 10.00 -7.67 -10.35
C LEU A 385 8.55 -8.10 -10.13
N ASP A 386 7.68 -7.19 -9.68
CA ASP A 386 6.28 -7.49 -9.44
C ASP A 386 5.55 -7.85 -10.74
N PHE A 387 4.79 -8.94 -10.71
CA PHE A 387 4.08 -9.47 -11.88
C PHE A 387 2.83 -8.65 -12.28
N GLU A 388 2.45 -7.63 -11.52
CA GLU A 388 1.25 -6.82 -11.78
C GLU A 388 1.57 -5.34 -12.07
N VAL A 389 2.54 -4.74 -11.37
CA VAL A 389 2.78 -3.28 -11.42
C VAL A 389 3.11 -2.78 -12.82
N ALA A 390 4.04 -3.41 -13.54
CA ALA A 390 4.42 -2.97 -14.88
C ALA A 390 3.23 -2.99 -15.87
N ARG A 391 2.36 -4.00 -15.77
CA ARG A 391 1.13 -4.08 -16.56
C ARG A 391 0.15 -2.97 -16.19
N MET A 392 -0.04 -2.70 -14.89
CA MET A 392 -0.91 -1.59 -14.45
C MET A 392 -0.45 -0.24 -15.01
N LEU A 393 0.87 0.00 -15.08
CA LEU A 393 1.42 1.21 -15.66
C LEU A 393 1.29 1.23 -17.19
N THR A 394 1.45 0.06 -17.84
CA THR A 394 1.24 -0.10 -19.28
C THR A 394 -0.18 0.28 -19.68
N ASP A 395 -1.19 -0.18 -18.95
CA ASP A 395 -2.61 0.14 -19.21
C ASP A 395 -2.89 1.67 -19.21
N ILE A 396 -2.09 2.45 -18.48
CA ILE A 396 -2.27 3.90 -18.32
C ILE A 396 -1.42 4.70 -19.32
N LEU A 397 -0.19 4.27 -19.58
CA LEU A 397 0.78 5.06 -20.33
C LEU A 397 0.84 4.67 -21.82
N ALA A 398 0.57 3.40 -22.16
CA ALA A 398 0.55 2.95 -23.55
C ALA A 398 -0.46 3.70 -24.46
N PRO A 399 -1.66 4.10 -23.99
CA PRO A 399 -2.58 4.92 -24.78
C PRO A 399 -2.01 6.28 -25.23
N TYR A 400 -0.94 6.77 -24.59
CA TYR A 400 -0.24 7.98 -24.99
C TYR A 400 0.91 7.74 -25.99
N GLY A 401 1.09 6.49 -26.46
CA GLY A 401 2.21 6.10 -27.31
C GLY A 401 3.55 5.98 -26.57
N ILE A 402 3.52 6.00 -25.22
CA ILE A 402 4.71 5.86 -24.39
C ILE A 402 5.11 4.38 -24.35
N VAL A 403 6.35 4.08 -24.70
CA VAL A 403 6.93 2.75 -24.54
C VAL A 403 7.25 2.54 -23.08
N ILE A 404 6.51 1.63 -22.42
CA ILE A 404 6.74 1.28 -21.03
C ILE A 404 6.92 -0.22 -20.85
N GLY A 405 7.87 -0.59 -20.00
CA GLY A 405 8.07 -1.98 -19.60
C GLY A 405 9.01 -2.12 -18.41
N THR A 406 9.09 -3.33 -17.89
CA THR A 406 10.13 -3.73 -16.95
C THR A 406 11.48 -3.73 -17.67
N ALA A 407 12.47 -3.03 -17.11
CA ALA A 407 13.81 -3.00 -17.68
C ALA A 407 14.43 -4.40 -17.69
N ASN A 408 15.39 -4.61 -18.59
CA ASN A 408 16.19 -5.83 -18.63
C ASN A 408 17.67 -5.45 -18.73
N ILE A 409 18.24 -5.09 -17.58
CA ILE A 409 19.61 -4.58 -17.47
C ILE A 409 20.56 -5.61 -18.07
N ARG A 410 21.43 -5.15 -18.98
CA ARG A 410 22.40 -5.95 -19.77
C ARG A 410 21.74 -7.08 -20.58
N GLY A 411 20.43 -7.02 -20.82
CA GLY A 411 19.67 -8.03 -21.56
C GLY A 411 19.40 -9.35 -20.82
N HIS A 412 19.79 -9.50 -19.55
CA HIS A 412 19.59 -10.76 -18.81
C HIS A 412 19.34 -10.63 -17.30
N LEU A 413 19.45 -9.43 -16.72
CA LEU A 413 19.31 -9.26 -15.26
C LEU A 413 17.89 -8.85 -14.84
N GLY A 414 16.99 -8.58 -15.78
CA GLY A 414 15.70 -7.99 -15.45
C GLY A 414 15.83 -6.57 -14.89
N PRO A 415 14.89 -6.10 -14.04
CA PRO A 415 14.82 -4.70 -13.59
C PRO A 415 15.80 -4.32 -12.47
N ILE A 416 16.63 -5.27 -12.04
CA ILE A 416 17.58 -5.07 -10.95
C ILE A 416 18.97 -4.76 -11.49
N ASN A 417 19.89 -4.34 -10.61
CA ASN A 417 21.29 -4.08 -10.95
C ASN A 417 21.55 -2.83 -11.82
N ALA A 418 20.55 -1.93 -11.97
CA ALA A 418 20.69 -0.70 -12.76
C ALA A 418 21.80 0.21 -12.21
N VAL A 419 21.72 0.62 -10.93
CA VAL A 419 22.73 1.46 -10.27
C VAL A 419 24.12 0.82 -10.30
N ALA A 420 24.22 -0.46 -9.93
CA ALA A 420 25.50 -1.18 -9.93
C ALA A 420 26.14 -1.25 -11.32
N THR A 421 25.34 -1.49 -12.38
CA THR A 421 25.83 -1.47 -13.76
C THR A 421 26.27 -0.06 -14.16
N GLY A 422 25.49 0.95 -13.80
CA GLY A 422 25.81 2.35 -14.08
C GLY A 422 27.12 2.82 -13.44
N LEU A 423 27.39 2.43 -12.19
CA LEU A 423 28.65 2.74 -11.50
C LEU A 423 29.87 2.21 -12.26
N VAL A 424 29.80 0.97 -12.74
CA VAL A 424 30.88 0.37 -13.54
C VAL A 424 31.04 1.11 -14.87
N LEU A 425 29.93 1.36 -15.59
CA LEU A 425 29.96 2.06 -16.88
C LEU A 425 30.50 3.49 -16.76
N SER A 426 30.13 4.18 -15.68
CA SER A 426 30.61 5.53 -15.37
C SER A 426 32.11 5.53 -15.11
N ARG A 427 32.64 4.50 -14.43
CA ARG A 427 34.08 4.39 -14.18
C ARG A 427 34.89 4.10 -15.44
N CYS A 428 34.32 3.35 -16.39
CA CYS A 428 34.95 2.98 -17.66
C CYS A 428 34.89 4.09 -18.74
N GLY A 429 34.22 5.23 -18.49
CA GLY A 429 34.11 6.34 -19.45
C GLY A 429 33.19 6.07 -20.65
N THR A 430 32.46 4.95 -20.64
CA THR A 430 31.77 4.41 -21.82
C THR A 430 30.58 5.24 -22.32
N MET A 431 30.11 6.25 -21.56
CA MET A 431 28.86 7.00 -21.83
C MET A 431 28.93 8.50 -21.49
N GLU A 432 30.12 9.07 -21.25
CA GLU A 432 30.28 10.48 -20.81
C GLU A 432 29.69 11.51 -21.78
N GLY A 433 29.55 11.20 -23.07
CA GLY A 433 28.99 12.12 -24.07
C GLY A 433 27.47 12.28 -24.06
N ARG A 434 26.71 11.42 -23.37
CA ARG A 434 25.22 11.45 -23.39
C ARG A 434 24.61 12.18 -22.19
N ILE A 435 25.36 12.34 -21.09
CA ILE A 435 24.91 13.08 -19.91
C ILE A 435 25.52 14.47 -19.97
N GLY A 436 24.69 15.52 -20.10
CA GLY A 436 25.18 16.89 -20.06
C GLY A 436 25.84 17.18 -18.70
N HIS A 437 27.00 17.84 -18.72
CA HIS A 437 27.59 18.37 -17.49
C HIS A 437 26.69 19.48 -16.95
N GLY A 438 26.10 19.23 -15.77
CA GLY A 438 25.29 20.19 -15.02
C GLY A 438 26.13 20.97 -14.03
#